data_AF-A0A3D4VTT1-F1
#
_entry.id   AF-A0A3D4VTT1-F1
#
_cell.length_a   1.000
_cell.length_b   1.000
_cell.length_c   1.000
_cell.angle_alpha   90.00
_cell.angle_beta   90.00
_cell.angle_gamma   90.00
#
_symmetry.space_group_name_H-M   'P 1'
#
loop_
_entity.id
_entity.type
_entity.pdbx_description
1 polymer ?
#
loop_
_entity_poly.entity_id
_entity_poly.type
_entity_poly.pdbx_seq_one_letter_code
_entity_poly.pdbx_strand_id
1 'polypeptide(L)'
;MGESNRIYELTKLLTSTNPIDEDVYNVIDTLKNNFHKNYVRKLYLAAESEEDKVKKQPPREVVLLRALKGFSPKSSLPQIDSVIEMLTFLRTAENIQGSLAQLSNGKKSIEMQSSGEEPAESEVVNPASATLTGALLTLALLGKL
;
A
#
# COMPACT_ATOMS: atom_id res chain seq x y z
N MET A 1 -27.45 -47.50 -12.08
CA MET A 1 -26.02 -47.44 -12.43
C MET A 1 -25.48 -46.03 -12.14
N GLY A 2 -25.28 -45.64 -10.88
CA GLY A 2 -24.90 -44.25 -10.53
C GLY A 2 -23.96 -44.09 -9.34
N GLU A 3 -23.87 -45.09 -8.45
CA GLU A 3 -23.02 -45.02 -7.25
C GLU A 3 -21.62 -45.62 -7.46
N SER A 4 -21.49 -46.76 -8.14
CA SER A 4 -20.18 -47.39 -8.40
C SER A 4 -19.24 -46.51 -9.21
N ASN A 5 -19.76 -45.64 -10.09
CA ASN A 5 -18.95 -44.72 -10.88
C ASN A 5 -18.38 -43.58 -10.02
N ARG A 6 -19.17 -43.06 -9.06
CA ARG A 6 -18.71 -42.01 -8.12
C ARG A 6 -17.66 -42.53 -7.15
N ILE A 7 -17.85 -43.74 -6.62
CA ILE A 7 -16.88 -44.37 -5.71
C ILE A 7 -15.56 -44.66 -6.45
N TYR A 8 -15.65 -45.13 -7.71
CA TYR A 8 -14.49 -45.34 -8.57
C TYR A 8 -13.76 -44.04 -8.92
N GLU A 9 -14.50 -42.98 -9.27
CA GLU A 9 -13.93 -41.64 -9.52
C GLU A 9 -13.27 -41.06 -8.27
N LEU A 10 -13.91 -41.15 -7.11
CA LEU A 10 -13.34 -40.70 -5.83
C LEU A 10 -12.09 -41.49 -5.47
N THR A 11 -12.10 -42.80 -5.69
CA THR A 11 -10.93 -43.65 -5.45
C THR A 11 -9.80 -43.29 -6.41
N LYS A 12 -10.10 -43.06 -7.69
CA LYS A 12 -9.12 -42.59 -8.68
C LYS A 12 -8.52 -41.24 -8.28
N LEU A 13 -9.33 -40.32 -7.78
CA LEU A 13 -8.95 -38.98 -7.33
C LEU A 13 -8.09 -39.02 -6.05
N LEU A 14 -8.40 -39.91 -5.12
CA LEU A 14 -7.61 -40.16 -3.89
C LEU A 14 -6.30 -40.92 -4.15
N THR A 15 -6.23 -41.72 -5.21
CA THR A 15 -5.04 -42.54 -5.54
C THR A 15 -4.07 -41.76 -6.43
N SER A 16 -4.55 -40.80 -7.23
CA SER A 16 -3.70 -39.82 -7.90
C SER A 16 -3.33 -38.74 -6.89
N THR A 17 -2.09 -38.68 -6.44
CA THR A 17 -1.59 -37.67 -5.48
C THR A 17 -1.44 -36.26 -6.09
N ASN A 18 -1.52 -36.13 -7.42
CA ASN A 18 -1.30 -34.87 -8.15
C ASN A 18 -2.38 -33.75 -8.03
N PRO A 19 -3.69 -34.01 -7.95
CA PRO A 19 -4.70 -32.95 -7.99
C PRO A 19 -4.80 -32.16 -6.67
N ILE A 20 -4.49 -32.79 -5.52
CA ILE A 20 -4.52 -32.10 -4.23
C ILE A 20 -3.39 -31.07 -4.14
N ASP A 21 -2.19 -31.41 -4.60
CA ASP A 21 -1.07 -30.47 -4.62
C ASP A 21 -1.37 -29.30 -5.55
N GLU A 22 -1.89 -29.57 -6.75
CA GLU A 22 -2.28 -28.53 -7.72
C GLU A 22 -3.39 -27.61 -7.17
N ASP A 23 -4.42 -28.16 -6.53
CA ASP A 23 -5.47 -27.38 -5.89
C ASP A 23 -4.94 -26.53 -4.73
N VAL A 24 -4.04 -27.07 -3.90
CA VAL A 24 -3.39 -26.32 -2.82
C VAL A 24 -2.53 -25.19 -3.38
N TYR A 25 -1.76 -25.44 -4.44
CA TYR A 25 -1.00 -24.40 -5.14
C TYR A 25 -1.92 -23.32 -5.70
N ASN A 26 -3.02 -23.69 -6.34
CA ASN A 26 -3.99 -22.76 -6.92
C ASN A 26 -4.67 -21.91 -5.83
N VAL A 27 -5.00 -22.50 -4.68
CA VAL A 27 -5.57 -21.78 -3.53
C VAL A 27 -4.55 -20.80 -2.95
N ILE A 28 -3.30 -21.22 -2.76
CA ILE A 28 -2.23 -20.35 -2.25
C ILE A 28 -1.95 -19.21 -3.24
N ASP A 29 -1.89 -19.49 -4.53
CA ASP A 29 -1.67 -18.47 -5.56
C ASP A 29 -2.83 -17.48 -5.63
N THR A 30 -4.06 -17.98 -5.59
CA THR A 30 -5.27 -17.15 -5.52
C THR A 30 -5.27 -16.28 -4.26
N LEU A 31 -4.91 -16.84 -3.10
CA LEU A 31 -4.80 -16.10 -1.85
C LEU A 31 -3.73 -15.02 -1.93
N LYS A 32 -2.54 -15.34 -2.46
CA LYS A 32 -1.44 -14.40 -2.66
C LYS A 32 -1.85 -13.27 -3.61
N ASN A 33 -2.48 -13.60 -4.73
CA ASN A 33 -2.94 -12.63 -5.73
C ASN A 33 -4.03 -11.72 -5.14
N ASN A 34 -4.97 -12.28 -4.38
CA ASN A 34 -5.97 -11.50 -3.68
C ASN A 34 -5.37 -10.62 -2.59
N PHE A 35 -4.40 -11.12 -1.82
CA PHE A 35 -3.70 -10.33 -0.82
C PHE A 35 -2.97 -9.14 -1.47
N HIS A 36 -2.23 -9.40 -2.55
CA HIS A 36 -1.52 -8.37 -3.28
C HIS A 36 -2.49 -7.33 -3.87
N LYS A 37 -3.57 -7.78 -4.52
CA LYS A 37 -4.56 -6.89 -5.15
C LYS A 37 -5.33 -6.05 -4.13
N ASN A 38 -5.73 -6.63 -3.01
CA ASN A 38 -6.61 -5.97 -2.05
C ASN A 38 -5.87 -5.12 -1.02
N TYR A 39 -4.62 -5.46 -0.68
CA TYR A 39 -3.87 -4.78 0.37
C TYR A 39 -2.63 -4.08 -0.17
N VAL A 40 -1.70 -4.82 -0.78
CA VAL A 40 -0.42 -4.27 -1.26
C VAL A 40 -0.63 -3.16 -2.30
N ARG A 41 -1.48 -3.40 -3.30
CA ARG A 41 -1.79 -2.40 -4.34
C ARG A 41 -2.44 -1.15 -3.75
N LYS A 42 -3.32 -1.29 -2.76
CA LYS A 42 -3.97 -0.13 -2.11
C LYS A 42 -2.95 0.71 -1.34
N LEU A 43 -1.99 0.06 -0.67
CA LEU A 43 -0.89 0.74 0.03
C LEU A 43 -0.02 1.51 -0.96
N TYR A 44 0.35 0.91 -2.10
CA TYR A 44 1.09 1.60 -3.14
C TYR A 44 0.33 2.81 -3.71
N LEU A 45 -0.94 2.64 -4.06
CA LEU A 45 -1.75 3.74 -4.59
C LEU A 45 -1.94 4.87 -3.57
N ALA A 46 -2.09 4.54 -2.29
CA ALA A 46 -2.20 5.53 -1.22
C ALA A 46 -0.87 6.28 -1.01
N ALA A 47 0.26 5.56 -1.03
CA ALA A 47 1.60 6.13 -0.96
C ALA A 47 1.88 7.06 -2.15
N GLU A 48 1.62 6.60 -3.38
CA GLU A 48 1.80 7.36 -4.62
C GLU A 48 0.91 8.62 -4.63
N SER A 49 -0.34 8.49 -4.20
CA SER A 49 -1.26 9.63 -4.08
C SER A 49 -0.73 10.71 -3.13
N GLU A 50 -0.12 10.31 -2.01
CA GLU A 50 0.47 11.27 -1.07
C GLU A 50 1.76 11.90 -1.63
N GLU A 51 2.60 11.11 -2.31
CA GLU A 51 3.79 11.60 -3.00
C GLU A 51 3.42 12.63 -4.07
N ASP A 52 2.37 12.36 -4.84
CA ASP A 52 1.85 13.28 -5.87
C ASP A 52 1.37 14.61 -5.29
N LYS A 53 0.76 14.61 -4.09
CA LYS A 53 0.39 15.86 -3.41
C LYS A 53 1.63 16.68 -3.08
N VAL A 54 2.69 16.04 -2.57
CA VAL A 54 3.96 16.71 -2.28
C VAL A 54 4.65 17.19 -3.57
N LYS A 55 4.57 16.44 -4.68
CA LYS A 55 5.09 16.89 -5.98
C LYS A 55 4.35 18.12 -6.51
N LYS A 56 3.02 18.18 -6.33
CA LYS A 56 2.18 19.34 -6.70
C LYS A 56 2.44 20.56 -5.82
N GLN A 57 2.70 20.35 -4.54
CA GLN A 57 3.03 21.39 -3.57
C GLN A 57 4.37 21.08 -2.90
N PRO A 58 5.49 21.30 -3.61
CA PRO A 58 6.82 20.96 -3.10
C PRO A 58 7.18 21.81 -1.88
N PRO A 59 7.94 21.25 -0.93
CA PRO A 59 8.45 22.02 0.19
C PRO A 59 9.42 23.12 -0.30
N ARG A 60 9.58 24.18 0.50
CA ARG A 60 10.34 25.37 0.10
C ARG A 60 11.79 25.03 -0.27
N GLU A 61 12.37 24.10 0.46
CA GLU A 61 13.72 23.57 0.28
C GLU A 61 13.87 22.94 -1.11
N VAL A 62 12.88 22.16 -1.57
CA VAL A 62 12.88 21.57 -2.91
C VAL A 62 12.77 22.65 -3.99
N VAL A 63 11.94 23.68 -3.78
CA VAL A 63 11.82 24.81 -4.71
C VAL A 63 13.15 25.56 -4.82
N LEU A 64 13.80 25.82 -3.69
CA LEU A 64 15.10 26.48 -3.64
C LEU A 64 16.19 25.64 -4.32
N LEU A 65 16.27 24.34 -4.05
CA LEU A 65 17.23 23.45 -4.69
C LEU A 65 17.01 23.38 -6.21
N ARG A 66 15.76 23.33 -6.67
CA ARG A 66 15.43 23.40 -8.11
C ARG A 66 15.91 24.70 -8.73
N ALA A 67 15.77 25.84 -8.05
CA ALA A 67 16.30 27.12 -8.52
C ALA A 67 17.84 27.11 -8.57
N LEU A 68 18.49 26.54 -7.55
CA LEU A 68 19.94 26.43 -7.46
C LEU A 68 20.55 25.54 -8.54
N LYS A 69 19.80 24.59 -9.12
CA LYS A 69 20.27 23.77 -10.25
C LYS A 69 20.74 24.64 -11.42
N GLY A 70 20.08 25.77 -11.68
CA GLY A 70 20.45 26.69 -12.77
C GLY A 70 21.81 27.37 -12.58
N PHE A 71 22.33 27.40 -11.36
CA PHE A 71 23.59 28.05 -10.99
C PHE A 71 24.68 27.04 -10.60
N SER A 72 24.37 25.75 -10.64
CA SER A 72 25.24 24.69 -10.14
C SER A 72 26.05 24.03 -11.26
N PRO A 73 27.30 23.60 -11.01
CA PRO A 73 28.08 22.80 -11.95
C PRO A 73 27.36 21.50 -12.33
N LYS A 74 27.55 21.02 -13.56
CA LYS A 74 26.94 19.74 -14.02
C LYS A 74 27.30 18.55 -13.11
N SER A 75 28.46 18.58 -12.48
CA SER A 75 28.93 17.53 -11.55
C SER A 75 28.13 17.45 -10.25
N SER A 76 27.49 18.54 -9.79
CA SER A 76 26.70 18.54 -8.56
C SER A 76 25.20 18.32 -8.80
N LEU A 77 24.74 18.38 -10.05
CA LEU A 77 23.32 18.15 -10.39
C LEU A 77 22.77 16.81 -9.88
N PRO A 78 23.48 15.66 -10.02
CA PRO A 78 22.99 14.40 -9.48
C PRO A 78 22.80 14.43 -7.96
N GLN A 79 23.70 15.11 -7.24
CA GLN A 79 23.62 15.24 -5.80
C GLN A 79 22.44 16.11 -5.39
N ILE A 80 22.21 17.22 -6.10
CA ILE A 80 21.04 18.09 -5.89
C ILE A 80 19.75 17.32 -6.15
N ASP A 81 19.71 16.51 -7.20
CA ASP A 81 18.55 15.67 -7.52
C ASP A 81 18.28 14.62 -6.44
N SER A 82 19.32 13.93 -5.93
CA SER A 82 19.16 13.01 -4.80
C SER A 82 18.65 13.70 -3.53
N VAL A 83 19.09 14.92 -3.24
CA VAL A 83 18.59 15.68 -2.08
C VAL A 83 17.14 16.10 -2.29
N ILE A 84 16.76 16.51 -3.50
CA ILE A 84 15.37 16.82 -3.84
C ILE A 84 14.48 15.59 -3.62
N GLU A 85 14.89 14.42 -4.14
CA GLU A 85 14.16 13.17 -3.95
C GLU A 85 14.03 12.81 -2.47
N MET A 86 15.12 12.91 -1.70
CA MET A 86 15.11 12.64 -0.26
C MET A 86 14.16 13.58 0.49
N LEU A 87 14.16 14.88 0.20
CA LEU A 87 13.28 15.85 0.84
C LEU A 87 11.81 15.62 0.46
N THR A 88 11.53 15.28 -0.80
CA THR A 88 10.19 14.89 -1.23
C THR A 88 9.73 13.63 -0.51
N PHE A 89 10.59 12.63 -0.34
CA PHE A 89 10.28 11.43 0.43
C PHE A 89 9.97 11.74 1.89
N LEU A 90 10.85 12.48 2.58
CA LEU A 90 10.66 12.85 3.98
C LEU A 90 9.36 13.59 4.18
N ARG A 91 9.06 14.56 3.31
CA ARG A 91 7.83 15.33 3.39
C ARG A 91 6.58 14.47 3.18
N THR A 92 6.67 13.50 2.28
CA THR A 92 5.58 12.53 2.05
C THR A 92 5.36 11.66 3.28
N ALA A 93 6.44 11.14 3.88
CA ALA A 93 6.37 10.34 5.10
C ALA A 93 5.79 11.13 6.29
N GLU A 94 6.18 12.40 6.45
CA GLU A 94 5.61 13.29 7.46
C GLU A 94 4.10 13.49 7.27
N ASN A 95 3.64 13.72 6.04
CA ASN A 95 2.21 13.88 5.77
C ASN A 95 1.41 12.61 6.10
N ILE A 96 1.96 11.43 5.79
CA ILE A 96 1.36 10.14 6.13
C ILE A 96 1.23 10.00 7.65
N GLN A 97 2.33 10.23 8.38
CA GLN A 97 2.34 10.17 9.85
C GLN A 97 1.39 11.19 10.47
N GLY A 98 1.33 12.41 9.94
CA GLY A 98 0.41 13.45 10.39
C GLY A 98 -1.05 13.08 10.17
N SER A 99 -1.39 12.56 8.99
CA SER A 99 -2.75 12.09 8.66
C SER A 99 -3.19 10.94 9.57
N LEU A 100 -2.26 10.03 9.85
CA LEU A 100 -2.47 8.89 10.72
C LEU A 100 -2.64 9.30 12.20
N ALA A 101 -1.85 10.25 12.67
CA ALA A 101 -1.98 10.81 14.01
C ALA A 101 -3.31 11.55 14.19
N GLN A 102 -3.82 12.24 13.16
CA GLN A 102 -5.15 12.85 13.20
C GLN A 102 -6.26 11.80 13.30
N LEU A 103 -6.10 10.69 12.58
CA LEU A 103 -7.04 9.57 12.59
C LEU A 103 -7.03 8.84 13.95
N SER A 104 -5.85 8.54 14.50
CA SER A 104 -5.69 7.88 15.81
C SER A 104 -6.17 8.76 16.98
N ASN A 105 -6.07 10.08 16.86
CA ASN A 105 -6.53 11.02 17.90
C ASN A 105 -8.02 11.39 17.75
N GLY A 106 -8.77 10.72 16.86
CA GLY A 106 -10.20 11.00 16.63
C GLY A 106 -10.51 12.40 16.07
N LYS A 107 -9.49 13.13 15.59
CA LYS A 107 -9.63 14.50 15.06
C LYS A 107 -10.17 14.54 13.63
N LYS A 108 -10.14 13.40 12.93
CA LYS A 108 -10.69 13.24 11.60
C LYS A 108 -11.64 12.06 11.63
N SER A 109 -12.94 12.33 11.66
CA SER A 109 -13.97 11.33 11.38
C SER A 109 -13.61 10.66 10.05
N ILE A 110 -13.65 9.34 9.98
CA ILE A 110 -13.62 8.64 8.69
C ILE A 110 -14.95 9.00 8.01
N GLU A 111 -15.01 10.15 7.35
CA GLU A 111 -15.98 10.35 6.27
C GLU A 111 -15.52 9.44 5.13
N MET A 112 -15.78 8.15 5.29
CA MET A 112 -15.86 7.22 4.20
C MET A 112 -17.00 7.77 3.33
N GLN A 113 -16.65 8.41 2.23
CA GLN A 113 -17.57 8.63 1.12
C GLN A 113 -17.90 7.26 0.49
N SER A 114 -18.60 6.42 1.26
CA SER A 114 -19.45 5.36 0.73
C SER A 114 -20.83 5.98 0.60
N SER A 115 -21.30 6.05 -0.63
CA SER A 115 -22.59 6.58 -1.02
C SER A 115 -23.70 5.94 -0.19
N GLY A 116 -24.33 6.71 0.70
CA GLY A 116 -25.71 6.44 1.14
C GLY A 116 -25.94 5.42 2.25
N GLU A 117 -25.02 5.25 3.19
CA GLU A 117 -25.32 4.57 4.46
C GLU A 117 -25.17 5.56 5.63
N GLU A 118 -26.08 5.45 6.61
CA GLU A 118 -26.09 6.24 7.85
C GLU A 118 -24.70 6.28 8.51
N PRO A 119 -24.34 7.37 9.22
CA PRO A 119 -23.02 7.50 9.80
C PRO A 119 -22.76 6.34 10.76
N ALA A 120 -21.95 5.37 10.30
CA ALA A 120 -21.46 4.30 11.14
C ALA A 120 -20.78 4.93 12.36
N GLU A 121 -21.15 4.42 13.54
CA GLU A 121 -20.59 4.81 14.82
C GLU A 121 -19.07 5.01 14.69
N SER A 122 -18.56 6.14 15.21
CA SER A 122 -17.16 6.55 15.05
C SER A 122 -16.20 5.39 15.29
N GLU A 123 -15.71 4.79 14.21
CA GLU A 123 -14.84 3.63 14.27
C GLU A 123 -13.49 4.12 14.81
N VAL A 124 -13.27 3.93 16.12
CA VAL A 124 -12.04 4.36 16.79
C VAL A 124 -10.91 3.49 16.26
N VAL A 125 -10.08 4.08 15.39
CA VAL A 125 -8.92 3.37 14.82
C VAL A 125 -7.94 3.03 15.93
N ASN A 126 -7.66 1.75 16.11
CA ASN A 126 -6.68 1.26 17.08
C ASN A 126 -5.30 1.88 16.79
N PRO A 127 -4.62 2.49 17.79
CA PRO A 127 -3.33 3.14 17.59
C PRO A 127 -2.23 2.19 17.08
N ALA A 128 -2.29 0.90 17.40
CA ALA A 128 -1.35 -0.11 16.89
C ALA A 128 -1.59 -0.41 15.40
N SER A 129 -2.86 -0.46 14.97
CA SER A 129 -3.20 -0.60 13.55
C SER A 129 -2.81 0.62 12.76
N ALA A 130 -2.93 1.80 13.38
CA ALA A 130 -2.48 3.05 12.79
C ALA A 130 -0.96 3.02 12.56
N THR A 131 -0.15 2.76 13.59
CA THR A 131 1.32 2.71 13.46
C THR A 131 1.79 1.69 12.43
N LEU A 132 1.18 0.50 12.39
CA LEU A 132 1.47 -0.51 11.37
C LEU A 132 1.15 0.01 9.96
N THR A 133 -0.02 0.63 9.78
CA THR A 133 -0.40 1.24 8.49
C THR A 133 0.61 2.30 8.06
N GLY A 134 1.06 3.14 8.98
CA GLY A 134 2.12 4.12 8.73
C GLY A 134 3.41 3.47 8.26
N ALA A 135 3.87 2.41 8.95
CA ALA A 135 5.06 1.67 8.57
C ALA A 135 4.93 1.04 7.17
N LEU A 136 3.79 0.40 6.87
CA LEU A 136 3.54 -0.20 5.56
C LEU A 136 3.50 0.84 4.43
N LEU A 137 2.87 1.99 4.66
CA LEU A 137 2.85 3.07 3.68
C LEU A 137 4.25 3.64 3.43
N THR A 138 5.07 3.79 4.48
CA THR A 138 6.47 4.22 4.30
C THR A 138 7.32 3.20 3.56
N LEU A 139 7.09 1.90 3.77
CA LEU A 139 7.76 0.84 3.01
C LEU A 139 7.30 0.81 1.54
N ALA A 140 6.01 1.06 1.28
CA ALA A 140 5.47 1.18 -0.07
C ALA A 140 6.12 2.35 -0.82
N LEU A 141 6.29 3.51 -0.18
CA LEU A 141 7.03 4.65 -0.75
C LEU A 141 8.49 4.30 -1.10
N LEU A 142 9.13 3.45 -0.30
CA LEU A 142 10.50 3.00 -0.55
C LEU A 142 10.60 1.95 -1.66
N GLY A 143 9.47 1.49 -2.21
CA GLY A 143 9.42 0.38 -3.17
C GLY A 143 9.79 -0.97 -2.56
N LYS A 144 9.65 -1.14 -1.23
CA LYS A 144 10.11 -2.33 -0.48
C LYS A 144 8.96 -3.21 0.06
N LEU A 145 7.78 -3.17 -0.57
CA LEU A 145 6.63 -4.00 -0.20
C LEU A 145 6.50 -5.27 -1.06
#